data_AF-A0A941J659-F1
#
_entry.id   AF-A0A941J659-F1
#
_cell.length_a   1.000
_cell.length_b   1.000
_cell.length_c   1.000
_cell.angle_alpha   90.00
_cell.angle_beta   90.00
_cell.angle_gamma   90.00
#
_symmetry.space_group_name_H-M   'P 1'
#
loop_
_entity.id
_entity.type
_entity.pdbx_description
1 polymer ?
#
loop_
_entity_poly.entity_id
_entity_poly.type
_entity_poly.pdbx_seq_one_letter_code
_entity_poly.pdbx_strand_id
1 'polypeptide(L)'
;MTAAKKLGDIMEDERKRISALRTQLIQRLTERKIDFQIIEAKYEQLPHILALTFAGLQGQYIMLELNQKGFAVSTGSACQIGKQDPSKR
;
A
#
# COMPACT_ATOMS: atom_id res chain seq x y z
N MET A 1 23.62 -27.08 11.12
CA MET A 1 22.69 -26.56 10.08
C MET A 1 21.30 -26.20 10.65
N THR A 2 21.21 -25.64 11.86
CA THR A 2 19.92 -25.51 12.58
C THR A 2 19.43 -24.06 12.69
N ALA A 3 20.33 -23.07 12.63
CA ALA A 3 19.96 -21.66 12.68
C ALA A 3 19.30 -21.16 11.38
N ALA A 4 19.80 -21.58 10.21
CA ALA A 4 19.28 -21.14 8.91
C ALA A 4 17.85 -21.65 8.63
N LYS A 5 17.52 -22.89 8.98
CA LYS A 5 16.15 -23.42 8.85
C LYS A 5 15.16 -22.67 9.74
N LYS A 6 15.54 -22.43 11.00
CA LYS A 6 14.69 -21.72 11.96
C LYS A 6 14.39 -20.27 11.52
N LEU A 7 15.35 -19.61 10.88
CA LEU A 7 15.13 -18.28 10.28
C LEU A 7 14.17 -18.33 9.09
N GLY A 8 14.28 -19.36 8.23
CA GLY A 8 13.36 -19.57 7.12
C GLY A 8 11.91 -19.77 7.57
N ASP A 9 11.71 -20.57 8.63
CA ASP A 9 10.38 -20.83 9.19
C ASP A 9 9.75 -19.54 9.77
N ILE A 10 10.53 -18.72 10.48
CA ILE A 10 10.07 -17.41 11.00
C ILE A 10 9.67 -16.47 9.85
N MET A 11 10.47 -16.42 8.78
CA MET A 11 10.17 -15.58 7.61
C MET A 11 8.89 -16.03 6.91
N GLU A 12 8.64 -17.33 6.81
CA GLU A 12 7.43 -17.89 6.23
C GLU A 12 6.18 -17.56 7.05
N ASP A 13 6.26 -17.68 8.37
CA ASP A 13 5.15 -17.36 9.27
C ASP A 13 4.85 -15.86 9.29
N GLU A 14 5.88 -15.01 9.32
CA GLU A 14 5.71 -13.56 9.17
C GLU A 14 5.10 -13.19 7.82
N ARG A 15 5.50 -13.87 6.74
CA ARG A 15 4.90 -13.67 5.42
C ARG A 15 3.40 -13.96 5.44
N LYS A 16 2.98 -15.08 6.04
CA LYS A 16 1.55 -15.44 6.17
C LYS A 16 0.80 -14.40 7.00
N ARG A 17 1.35 -14.00 8.15
CA ARG A 17 0.74 -13.00 9.06
C ARG A 17 0.53 -11.66 8.35
N ILE A 18 1.56 -11.16 7.66
CA ILE A 18 1.51 -9.89 6.93
C ILE A 18 0.53 -9.97 5.75
N SER A 19 0.52 -11.07 4.99
CA SER A 19 -0.45 -11.28 3.91
C SER A 19 -1.88 -11.26 4.43
N ALA A 20 -2.16 -11.88 5.58
CA ALA A 20 -3.48 -11.84 6.20
C ALA A 20 -3.89 -10.41 6.59
N LEU A 21 -2.97 -9.61 7.14
CA LEU A 21 -3.23 -8.20 7.46
C LEU A 21 -3.51 -7.37 6.21
N ARG A 22 -2.76 -7.59 5.13
CA ARG A 22 -3.02 -6.94 3.83
C ARG A 22 -4.43 -7.24 3.34
N THR A 23 -4.84 -8.52 3.33
CA THR A 23 -6.18 -8.93 2.90
C THR A 23 -7.27 -8.30 3.78
N GLN A 24 -7.07 -8.30 5.11
CA GLN A 24 -8.01 -7.67 6.04
C GLN A 24 -8.16 -6.18 5.78
N LEU A 25 -7.05 -5.46 5.55
CA LEU A 25 -7.11 -4.03 5.23
C LEU A 25 -7.92 -3.77 3.96
N ILE A 26 -7.64 -4.50 2.88
CA ILE A 26 -8.37 -4.39 1.62
C ILE A 26 -9.86 -4.67 1.83
N GLN A 27 -10.19 -5.78 2.51
CA GLN A 27 -11.57 -6.14 2.81
C GLN A 27 -12.30 -5.03 3.57
N ARG A 28 -11.67 -4.44 4.59
CA ARG A 28 -12.26 -3.33 5.36
C ARG A 28 -12.48 -2.08 4.51
N LEU A 29 -11.58 -1.76 3.59
CA LEU A 29 -11.75 -0.63 2.67
C LEU A 29 -12.93 -0.89 1.71
N THR A 30 -13.03 -2.12 1.18
CA THR A 30 -14.15 -2.55 0.33
C THR A 30 -15.48 -2.54 1.06
N GLU A 31 -15.55 -3.08 2.29
CA GLU A 31 -16.75 -3.07 3.15
C GLU A 31 -17.23 -1.64 3.44
N ARG A 32 -16.29 -0.70 3.61
CA ARG A 32 -16.59 0.72 3.81
C ARG A 32 -16.95 1.47 2.52
N LYS A 33 -16.99 0.78 1.37
CA LYS A 33 -17.29 1.36 0.05
C LYS A 33 -16.37 2.53 -0.31
N ILE A 34 -15.11 2.46 0.10
CA ILE A 34 -14.09 3.43 -0.29
C ILE A 34 -13.69 3.10 -1.73
N ASP A 35 -13.68 4.10 -2.61
CA ASP A 35 -13.21 3.93 -3.99
C ASP A 35 -11.68 4.01 -4.02
N PHE A 36 -11.03 2.89 -4.34
CA PHE A 36 -9.58 2.78 -4.41
C PHE A 36 -9.16 1.78 -5.50
N GLN A 37 -7.95 1.94 -6.01
CA GLN A 37 -7.29 0.96 -6.87
C GLN A 37 -5.98 0.53 -6.23
N ILE A 38 -5.65 -0.75 -6.40
CA ILE A 38 -4.39 -1.32 -5.92
C ILE A 38 -3.39 -1.28 -7.08
N ILE A 39 -2.20 -0.74 -6.83
CA ILE A 39 -1.08 -0.86 -7.77
C ILE A 39 -0.33 -2.14 -7.43
N GLU A 40 -0.41 -3.11 -8.33
CA GLU A 40 0.29 -4.39 -8.19
C GLU A 40 1.54 -4.45 -9.06
N ALA A 41 2.55 -5.19 -8.58
CA ALA A 41 3.74 -5.47 -9.37
C ALA A 41 3.43 -6.53 -10.44
N LYS A 42 4.10 -6.45 -11.59
CA LYS A 42 3.84 -7.35 -12.73
C LYS A 42 4.15 -8.83 -12.46
N TYR A 43 5.06 -9.13 -11.54
CA TYR A 43 5.56 -10.49 -11.31
C TYR A 43 5.49 -10.88 -9.83
N GLU A 44 6.23 -10.16 -8.97
CA GLU A 44 6.28 -10.46 -7.53
C GLU A 44 6.10 -9.19 -6.72
N GLN A 45 5.35 -9.29 -5.63
CA GLN A 45 5.08 -8.19 -4.71
C GLN A 45 5.31 -8.62 -3.27
N LEU A 46 6.00 -7.78 -2.52
CA LEU A 46 6.19 -7.97 -1.10
C LEU A 46 4.85 -7.74 -0.35
N PRO A 47 4.41 -8.66 0.51
CA PRO A 47 3.08 -8.57 1.13
C PRO A 47 2.97 -7.40 2.12
N HIS A 48 4.10 -6.90 2.64
CA HIS A 48 4.13 -5.73 3.53
C HIS A 48 4.06 -4.40 2.79
N ILE A 49 4.06 -4.39 1.46
CA ILE A 49 3.93 -3.18 0.64
C ILE A 49 2.59 -3.21 -0.08
N LEU A 50 1.69 -2.30 0.31
CA LEU A 50 0.39 -2.08 -0.34
C LEU A 50 0.36 -0.65 -0.91
N ALA A 51 0.40 -0.54 -2.23
CA ALA A 51 0.25 0.73 -2.93
C ALA A 51 -1.21 0.91 -3.34
N LEU A 52 -1.81 2.03 -2.92
CA LEU A 52 -3.20 2.39 -3.18
C LEU A 52 -3.28 3.74 -3.89
N THR A 53 -4.21 3.85 -4.83
CA THR A 53 -4.64 5.12 -5.42
C THR A 53 -6.11 5.35 -5.15
N PHE A 54 -6.49 6.61 -5.00
CA PHE A 54 -7.86 7.03 -4.72
C PHE A 54 -8.25 8.07 -5.77
N ALA A 55 -9.34 7.81 -6.50
CA ALA A 55 -9.78 8.70 -7.56
C ALA A 55 -10.15 10.08 -6.98
N GLY A 56 -9.66 11.16 -7.62
CA GLY A 56 -9.98 12.53 -7.22
C GLY A 56 -9.26 13.04 -5.96
N LEU A 57 -8.45 12.23 -5.27
CA LEU A 57 -7.70 12.63 -4.09
C LEU A 57 -6.20 12.76 -4.37
N GLN A 58 -5.59 13.86 -3.93
CA GLN A 58 -4.13 13.97 -3.93
C GLN A 58 -3.56 13.22 -2.72
N GLY A 59 -2.58 12.35 -2.95
CA GLY A 59 -1.98 11.53 -1.89
C GLY A 59 -1.43 12.33 -0.72
N GLN A 60 -0.97 13.56 -0.95
CA GLN A 60 -0.49 14.47 0.10
C GLN A 60 -1.55 14.73 1.19
N TYR A 61 -2.82 14.90 0.80
CA TYR A 61 -3.90 15.13 1.76
C TYR A 61 -4.19 13.88 2.60
N ILE A 62 -4.17 12.70 1.95
CA ILE A 62 -4.35 11.43 2.64
C ILE A 62 -3.22 11.20 3.65
N MET A 63 -1.97 11.48 3.26
CA MET A 63 -0.82 11.37 4.15
C MET A 63 -0.93 12.32 5.34
N LEU A 64 -1.31 13.58 5.12
CA LEU A 64 -1.47 14.56 6.19
C LEU A 64 -2.55 14.15 7.19
N GLU A 65 -3.69 13.67 6.69
CA GLU A 65 -4.80 13.19 7.54
C GLU A 65 -4.42 11.93 8.32
N LEU A 66 -3.73 10.98 7.68
CA LEU A 66 -3.25 9.77 8.34
C LEU A 66 -2.17 10.07 9.39
N ASN A 67 -1.26 11.00 9.09
CA ASN A 67 -0.23 11.44 10.03
C ASN A 67 -0.85 12.07 11.28
N GLN A 68 -1.88 12.91 11.13
CA GLN A 68 -2.63 13.46 12.27
C GLN A 68 -3.31 12.38 13.13
N LYS A 69 -3.69 11.25 12.52
CA LYS A 69 -4.24 10.07 13.19
C LYS A 69 -3.18 9.11 13.73
N GLY A 70 -1.90 9.46 13.62
CA GLY A 70 -0.77 8.65 14.12
C GLY A 70 -0.30 7.55 13.16
N PHE A 71 -0.76 7.57 11.90
CA PHE A 71 -0.33 6.61 10.88
C PHE A 71 0.72 7.24 9.96
N ALA A 72 1.91 6.64 9.94
CA ALA A 72 2.94 6.99 8.98
C ALA A 72 2.69 6.26 7.65
N VAL A 73 2.52 7.02 6.57
CA VAL A 73 2.41 6.49 5.21
C VAL A 73 3.35 7.25 4.28
N SER A 74 3.84 6.59 3.24
CA SER A 74 4.61 7.22 2.18
C SER A 74 3.71 7.51 0.98
N THR A 75 3.79 8.72 0.43
CA THR A 75 3.16 9.04 -0.87
C THR A 75 4.20 8.95 -1.98
N GLY A 76 3.99 8.05 -2.95
CA GLY A 76 4.81 7.97 -4.15
C GLY A 76 4.40 8.99 -5.22
N SER A 77 5.26 9.17 -6.23
CA SER A 77 5.01 10.00 -7.43
C SER A 77 3.84 9.53 -8.29
N ALA A 78 3.19 8.40 -7.97
CA ALA A 78 1.98 7.92 -8.65
C ALA A 78 0.83 8.94 -8.64
N CYS A 79 0.81 9.88 -7.67
CA CYS A 79 -0.12 11.01 -7.67
C CYS A 79 0.12 12.03 -8.80
N GLN A 80 1.29 11.98 -9.47
CA GLN A 80 1.70 12.88 -10.54
C GLN A 80 1.36 12.34 -11.94
N ILE A 81 0.83 11.12 -12.05
CA ILE A 81 0.47 10.51 -13.33
C ILE A 81 -0.97 10.93 -13.68
N GLY A 82 -1.13 12.17 -14.14
CA GLY A 82 -2.43 12.70 -14.57
C GLY A 82 -2.60 14.22 -14.53
N LYS A 83 -1.66 14.97 -13.92
CA LYS A 83 -1.64 16.45 -13.99
C LYS A 83 -0.40 16.94 -14.76
N GLN A 84 -0.38 16.66 -16.06
CA GLN A 84 0.30 17.55 -17.01
C GLN A 84 -0.78 18.17 -17.87
N ASP A 85 -1.35 19.28 -17.38
CA ASP A 85 -1.93 20.24 -18.31
C ASP A 85 -0.72 20.87 -19.02
N PRO A 86 -0.54 20.70 -20.35
CA PRO A 86 0.56 21.35 -21.03
C PRO A 86 0.37 22.86 -20.87
N SER A 87 1.38 23.54 -20.33
CA SER A 87 1.39 25.00 -20.23
C SER A 87 1.09 25.57 -21.61
N LYS A 88 -0.10 26.14 -21.79
CA LYS A 88 -0.42 26.91 -22.99
C LYS A 88 0.51 28.12 -23.02
N ARG A 89 1.43 28.15 -23.98
CA ARG A 89 2.01 29.37 -24.51
C ARG A 89 1.17 29.82 -25.70
#